data_AF-A0A7J8LVE8-F1
#
_entry.id   AF-A0A7J8LVE8-F1
#
_cell.length_a   1.000
_cell.length_b   1.000
_cell.length_c   1.000
_cell.angle_alpha   90.00
_cell.angle_beta   90.00
_cell.angle_gamma   90.00
#
_symmetry.space_group_name_H-M   'P 1'
#
loop_
_entity.id
_entity.type
_entity.pdbx_description
1 polymer ?
#
loop_
_entity_poly.entity_id
_entity_poly.type
_entity_poly.pdbx_seq_one_letter_code
_entity_poly.pdbx_strand_id
1 'polypeptide(L)' 'MAVNRVMSESLPHFKRFYVCFEALKRGWKEGCRPILGLDGCFLKGPFKGKMLSAVGKDENNQMYQV' A
#
# COMPACT_ATOMS: atom_id res chain seq x y z
N MET A 1 -15.30 21.59 -5.63
CA MET A 1 -14.11 21.08 -4.92
C MET A 1 -12.94 22.01 -5.19
N ALA A 2 -12.38 22.65 -4.17
CA ALA A 2 -11.21 23.52 -4.34
C ALA A 2 -9.94 22.66 -4.37
N VAL A 3 -9.12 22.80 -5.42
CA VAL A 3 -7.80 22.17 -5.49
C VAL A 3 -6.81 23.08 -4.80
N ASN A 4 -6.48 22.78 -3.54
CA ASN A 4 -5.44 23.51 -2.82
C ASN A 4 -4.07 23.18 -3.43
N ARG A 5 -3.41 24.18 -4.02
CA ARG A 5 -2.04 24.05 -4.52
C ARG A 5 -1.06 24.14 -3.35
N VAL A 6 -0.17 23.15 -3.24
CA VAL A 6 0.95 23.17 -2.28
C VAL A 6 1.92 24.28 -2.74
N MET A 7 2.16 25.27 -1.88
CA MET A 7 3.10 26.38 -2.11
C MET A 7 4.38 26.15 -1.28
N SER A 8 5.48 26.85 -1.59
CA SER A 8 6.77 26.67 -0.88
C SER A 8 6.67 26.87 0.64
N GLU A 9 5.77 27.75 1.08
CA GLU A 9 5.51 28.08 2.49
C GLU A 9 4.48 27.16 3.17
N SER A 10 3.91 26.18 2.45
CA SER A 10 2.84 25.33 3.00
C SER A 10 3.39 24.22 3.90
N LEU A 11 2.61 23.86 4.93
CA LEU A 11 2.94 22.75 5.82
C LEU A 11 3.16 21.45 5.02
N PRO A 12 4.08 20.58 5.46
CA PRO A 12 4.35 19.31 4.78
C PRO A 12 3.05 18.54 4.48
N HIS A 13 2.82 18.25 3.20
CA HIS A 13 1.62 17.57 2.73
C HIS A 13 1.95 16.23 2.11
N PHE A 14 1.35 15.16 2.65
CA PHE A 14 1.47 13.83 2.07
C PHE A 14 0.57 13.70 0.85
N LYS A 15 1.18 13.59 -0.34
CA LYS A 15 0.45 13.35 -1.59
C LYS A 15 0.08 11.88 -1.75
N ARG A 16 1.09 11.03 -1.99
CA ARG A 16 0.96 9.62 -2.36
C ARG A 16 2.29 8.93 -2.07
N PHE A 17 2.23 7.66 -1.70
CA PHE A 17 3.39 6.79 -1.63
C PHE A 17 2.97 5.41 -2.14
N TYR A 18 3.84 4.78 -2.92
CA TYR A 18 3.65 3.42 -3.40
C TYR A 18 4.99 2.70 -3.33
N VAL A 19 4.98 1.51 -2.75
CA VAL A 19 6.12 0.61 -2.70
C VAL A 19 5.62 -0.80 -3.03
N CYS A 20 6.36 -1.49 -3.88
CA CYS A 20 6.13 -2.90 -4.19
C CYS A 20 7.49 -3.51 -4.52
N PHE A 21 7.84 -4.58 -3.82
CA PHE A 21 9.10 -5.27 -4.05
C PHE A 21 8.91 -6.27 -5.19
N GLU A 22 9.75 -6.17 -6.22
CA GLU A 22 9.67 -7.06 -7.38
C GLU A 22 9.72 -8.54 -7.00
N ALA A 23 10.56 -8.89 -6.03
CA ALA A 23 10.68 -10.25 -5.53
C ALA A 23 9.37 -10.80 -4.93
N LEU A 24 8.64 -9.99 -4.16
CA LEU A 24 7.34 -10.38 -3.57
C LEU A 24 6.27 -10.52 -4.66
N LYS A 25 6.21 -9.55 -5.57
CA LYS A 25 5.31 -9.61 -6.73
C LYS A 25 5.55 -10.86 -7.58
N ARG A 26 6.81 -11.23 -7.81
CA ARG A 26 7.19 -12.43 -8.57
C ARG A 26 6.83 -13.71 -7.80
N GLY A 27 7.19 -13.78 -6.52
CA GLY A 27 6.88 -14.94 -5.68
C GLY A 27 5.39 -15.21 -5.55
N TRP A 28 4.55 -14.18 -5.46
CA TRP A 28 3.09 -14.34 -5.51
C TRP A 28 2.60 -14.90 -6.85
N LYS A 29 3.11 -14.38 -7.97
CA LYS A 29 2.72 -14.86 -9.30
C LYS A 29 3.11 -16.31 -9.55
N GLU A 30 4.24 -16.74 -9.02
CA GLU A 30 4.82 -18.06 -9.28
C GLU A 30 4.34 -19.13 -8.30
N GLY A 31 4.07 -18.79 -7.03
CA GLY A 31 3.81 -19.77 -5.98
C GLY A 31 2.61 -19.48 -5.07
N CYS A 32 1.76 -18.50 -5.39
CA CYS A 32 0.54 -18.23 -4.64
C CYS A 32 -0.73 -18.46 -5.47
N ARG A 33 -1.85 -18.59 -4.76
CA ARG A 33 -3.19 -18.62 -5.36
C ARG A 33 -3.51 -17.23 -5.93
N PRO A 34 -4.33 -17.12 -7.00
CA PRO A 34 -4.72 -15.86 -7.62
C PRO A 34 -5.78 -15.11 -6.78
N ILE A 35 -5.49 -14.93 -5.49
CA ILE A 35 -6.31 -14.23 -4.51
C ILE A 35 -5.43 -13.13 -3.90
N LEU A 36 -5.96 -11.92 -3.90
CA LEU A 36 -5.33 -10.75 -3.29
C LEU A 36 -6.32 -10.09 -2.32
N GLY A 37 -5.96 -10.07 -1.04
CA GLY A 37 -6.62 -9.28 -0.02
C GLY A 37 -6.00 -7.88 0.05
N LEU A 38 -6.84 -6.87 0.19
CA LEU A 38 -6.43 -5.50 0.46
C LEU A 38 -6.99 -5.09 1.81
N ASP A 39 -6.12 -4.68 2.72
CA ASP A 39 -6.51 -4.09 3.99
C ASP A 39 -5.97 -2.65 4.08
N GLY A 40 -6.59 -1.84 4.94
CA GLY A 40 -6.22 -0.44 5.09
C GLY A 40 -6.36 0.07 6.50
N CYS A 41 -5.39 0.87 6.95
CA CYS A 41 -5.44 1.55 8.22
C CYS A 41 -5.29 3.08 8.07
N PHE A 42 -5.82 3.82 9.04
CA PHE A 42 -5.65 5.28 9.09
C PHE A 42 -4.33 5.64 9.78
N LEU A 43 -3.55 6.50 9.13
CA LEU A 43 -2.29 6.98 9.69
C LEU A 43 -2.52 7.99 10.81
N LYS A 44 -1.97 7.68 11.99
CA LYS A 44 -1.90 8.59 13.14
C LYS A 44 -0.51 9.20 13.21
N GLY A 45 -0.26 10.20 12.36
CA GLY A 45 1.00 10.97 12.37
C GLY A 45 0.78 12.41 11.91
N PRO A 46 1.88 13.15 11.69
CA PRO A 46 1.86 14.48 11.07
C PRO A 46 1.19 14.45 9.69
N PHE A 47 1.40 13.34 8.99
CA PHE A 47 0.79 13.06 7.70
C PHE A 47 -0.42 12.15 7.89
N LYS A 48 -1.61 12.71 7.77
CA LYS A 48 -2.86 11.94 7.74
C LYS A 48 -3.02 11.25 6.39
N GLY A 49 -3.68 10.11 6.38
CA GLY A 49 -3.92 9.35 5.16
C GLY A 49 -4.44 7.95 5.46
N LYS A 50 -4.64 7.17 4.40
CA LYS A 50 -4.92 5.73 4.47
C LYS A 50 -3.70 5.00 3.94
N MET A 51 -3.16 4.07 4.71
CA MET A 51 -2.16 3.13 4.22
C MET A 51 -2.89 1.85 3.83
N LEU A 52 -2.66 1.40 2.60
CA LEU A 52 -3.20 0.13 2.11
C LEU A 52 -2.06 -0.90 2.08
N SER A 53 -2.37 -2.14 2.45
CA SER A 53 -1.45 -3.29 2.36
C SER A 53 -2.11 -4.38 1.54
N ALA A 54 -1.31 -5.05 0.69
CA ALA A 54 -1.74 -6.20 -0.08
C ALA A 54 -1.22 -7.49 0.57
N VAL A 55 -2.07 -8.53 0.58
CA VAL A 55 -1.74 -9.84 1.13
C VAL A 55 -2.28 -10.91 0.17
N GLY A 56 -1.44 -11.86 -0.19
CA GLY A 56 -1.78 -13.04 -0.98
C GLY A 56 -2.05 -14.26 -0.12
N LYS A 57 -2.46 -15.35 -0.77
CA LYS A 57 -2.63 -16.66 -0.15
C LYS A 57 -1.71 -17.66 -0.85
N ASP A 58 -0.80 -18.29 -0.13
CA ASP A 58 0.09 -19.29 -0.74
C ASP A 58 -0.64 -20.64 -0.95
N GLU A 59 0.07 -21.59 -1.57
CA GLU A 59 -0.44 -22.94 -1.80
C GLU A 59 -0.77 -23.69 -0.51
N ASN A 60 -0.02 -23.42 0.57
CA ASN A 60 -0.20 -24.02 1.89
C ASN A 60 -1.22 -23.29 2.77
N ASN A 61 -2.09 -22.47 2.15
CA ASN A 61 -3.11 -21.70 2.84
C ASN A 61 -2.56 -20.78 3.94
N GLN A 62 -1.33 -20.29 3.82
CA GLN A 62 -0.77 -19.23 4.66
C GLN A 62 -0.96 -17.87 3.99
N MET A 63 -0.71 -16.80 4.76
CA MET A 63 -0.68 -15.45 4.22
C MET A 63 0.69 -15.18 3.60
N TYR A 64 0.69 -14.59 2.41
CA TYR A 64 1.90 -14.18 1.70
C TYR A 64 1.92 -12.66 1.56
N GLN A 65 3.06 -12.03 1.82
CA GLN A 65 3.20 -10.57 1.65
C GLN A 65 3.42 -10.27 0.17
N VAL A 66 2.56 -9.43 -0.43
CA VAL A 66 2.58 -9.10 -1.86
C VAL A 66 3.07 -7.67 -2.10
#